data_AF-A0A7W1B6C8-F1
#
_entry.id   AF-A0A7W1B6C8-F1
#
_cell.length_a   1.000
_cell.length_b   1.000
_cell.length_c   1.000
_cell.angle_alpha   90.00
_cell.angle_beta   90.00
_cell.angle_gamma   90.00
#
_symmetry.space_group_name_H-M   'P 1'
#
loop_
_entity.id
_entity.type
_entity.pdbx_description
1 polymer ?
#
loop_
_entity_poly.entity_id
_entity_poly.type
_entity_poly.pdbx_seq_one_letter_code
_entity_poly.pdbx_strand_id
1 'polypeptide(L)'
;MQWYCGVTAAKQPGDEVDRERERVAAIGDDASGWRRWGPYLSDRSWGTVREDYSEDGDAWSYLTYDKARAKAYRWGEDGIGGICDRYQLLCFAPTFWNEQDPHLKERLFGVNPAEGNHGEDVKEYYFHVDNTPSHSYMCLLYKYPQAAFPYKNLIEENQRRQGQGPEYELVDTGIFDDNRYFDITIEYAKGTTEDLAIRITAHNRGPDAAPLHILPTLWFRNTWGWGATPERAPQIRRADRGDVLGLLADDEHAGRDPNMPAAYSLGMRWLYGPPATISTPASLLFTDNETNGERAYGPGNTSRSAFTKDAFHRAICEREPNAIRTDLQGTKAALHYDYEVPAGGSVTLHLRLTDGNRTDPLADVDAIIDARKAEADAFYANLAPATASADERLVQRQALAGLLWTKQSYLFDVARWLDGDNPTLPPPTRRRARNEHWRHLNSMRIMSMPDKWEYPWFAAWDLAFQCVPFALVDPRFAKDQLWMLLFEQFQHP
;
A
#
# COMPACT_ATOMS: atom_id res chain seq x y z
N MET A 1 23.47 1.00 42.08
CA MET A 1 24.48 1.55 41.14
C MET A 1 23.71 2.18 39.97
N GLN A 2 23.54 3.49 40.03
CA GLN A 2 22.97 4.32 38.96
C GLN A 2 24.02 4.51 37.86
N TRP A 3 23.72 4.09 36.62
CA TRP A 3 24.35 4.61 35.41
C TRP A 3 23.36 4.48 34.26
N TYR A 4 22.62 5.55 34.00
CA TYR A 4 22.16 6.02 32.69
C TYR A 4 21.44 7.36 32.93
N CYS A 5 22.24 8.39 33.22
CA CYS A 5 21.78 9.77 33.22
C CYS A 5 21.86 10.26 31.78
N GLY A 6 20.76 10.81 31.28
CA GLY A 6 20.61 11.25 29.90
C GLY A 6 21.67 12.28 29.49
N VAL A 7 22.17 12.12 28.27
CA VAL A 7 22.74 13.23 27.52
C VAL A 7 21.55 13.98 26.91
N THR A 8 20.92 14.84 27.69
CA THR A 8 20.18 15.97 27.11
C THR A 8 21.24 16.93 26.60
N ALA A 9 21.46 16.95 25.28
CA ALA A 9 22.17 18.05 24.65
C ALA A 9 21.46 19.35 25.07
N ALA A 10 22.23 20.28 25.65
CA ALA A 10 21.71 21.58 26.01
C ALA A 10 21.22 22.29 24.74
N LYS A 11 19.93 22.68 24.70
CA LYS A 11 19.37 23.53 23.65
C LYS A 11 20.25 24.77 23.50
N GLN A 12 20.85 24.97 22.34
CA GLN A 12 21.50 26.24 22.04
C GLN A 12 20.40 27.28 21.73
N PRO A 13 20.55 28.54 22.19
CA PRO A 13 19.58 29.58 21.86
C PRO A 13 19.67 29.86 20.35
N GLY A 14 18.70 29.35 19.58
CA GLY A 14 18.70 29.39 18.12
C GLY A 14 18.26 28.08 17.46
N ASP A 15 18.17 26.97 18.20
CA ASP A 15 17.68 25.69 17.66
C ASP A 15 16.19 25.81 17.29
N GLU A 16 15.92 25.83 15.99
CA GLU A 16 14.58 25.70 15.43
C GLU A 16 13.92 24.43 15.99
N VAL A 17 12.64 24.52 16.36
CA VAL A 17 11.94 23.39 16.99
C VAL A 17 11.80 22.24 15.97
N ASP A 18 12.55 21.16 16.16
CA ASP A 18 12.42 19.93 15.36
C ASP A 18 11.13 19.20 15.72
N ARG A 19 10.05 19.56 15.01
CA ARG A 19 8.70 19.02 15.19
C ARG A 19 8.63 17.52 14.97
N GLU A 20 9.43 16.99 14.05
CA GLU A 20 9.42 15.55 13.77
C GLU A 20 10.00 14.77 14.94
N ARG A 21 11.09 15.23 15.56
CA ARG A 21 11.62 14.62 16.80
C ARG A 21 10.61 14.66 17.94
N GLU A 22 9.85 15.74 18.08
CA GLU A 22 8.76 15.82 19.07
C GLU A 22 7.69 14.75 18.83
N ARG A 23 7.27 14.56 17.57
CA ARG A 23 6.33 13.49 17.19
C ARG A 23 6.88 12.11 17.51
N VAL A 24 8.11 11.83 17.10
CA VAL A 24 8.76 10.53 17.32
C VAL A 24 8.87 10.22 18.81
N ALA A 25 9.25 11.20 19.63
CA ALA A 25 9.33 11.05 21.08
C ALA A 25 7.95 10.85 21.74
N ALA A 26 6.88 11.41 21.16
CA ALA A 26 5.52 11.27 21.65
C ALA A 26 4.84 9.94 21.26
N ILE A 27 5.44 9.14 20.36
CA ILE A 27 4.87 7.85 19.95
C ILE A 27 4.92 6.89 21.14
N GLY A 28 3.72 6.56 21.65
CA GLY A 28 3.46 5.63 22.76
C GLY A 28 3.21 4.19 22.31
N ASP A 29 2.67 4.01 21.11
CA ASP A 29 2.42 2.73 20.43
C ASP A 29 2.14 3.02 18.93
N ASP A 30 2.03 1.97 18.12
CA ASP A 30 1.67 2.11 16.70
C ASP A 30 0.14 2.03 16.46
N ALA A 31 -0.69 1.74 17.48
CA ALA A 31 -2.16 1.61 17.37
C ALA A 31 -2.91 2.92 17.45
N SER A 32 -2.26 3.96 17.93
CA SER A 32 -2.83 5.26 18.10
C SER A 32 -1.83 6.32 17.67
N GLY A 33 -2.31 7.55 17.52
CA GLY A 33 -1.46 8.68 17.21
C GLY A 33 -0.81 8.57 15.83
N TRP A 34 0.42 9.08 15.70
CA TRP A 34 1.04 9.33 14.40
C TRP A 34 1.28 8.07 13.56
N ARG A 35 1.54 6.92 14.18
CA ARG A 35 1.78 5.65 13.46
C ARG A 35 0.54 4.80 13.26
N ARG A 36 -0.64 5.30 13.62
CA ARG A 36 -1.87 4.58 13.30
C ARG A 36 -2.00 4.37 11.79
N TRP A 37 -1.69 5.40 11.01
CA TRP A 37 -1.70 5.39 9.55
C TRP A 37 -0.27 5.44 9.02
N GLY A 38 0.05 4.63 8.02
CA GLY A 38 1.38 4.62 7.42
C GLY A 38 1.41 3.83 6.13
N PRO A 39 2.61 3.67 5.53
CA PRO A 39 2.79 2.96 4.28
C PRO A 39 2.75 1.43 4.51
N TYR A 40 1.85 0.94 5.35
CA TYR A 40 1.84 -0.46 5.81
C TYR A 40 1.23 -1.44 4.80
N LEU A 41 0.66 -0.91 3.73
CA LEU A 41 0.22 -1.68 2.57
C LEU A 41 1.45 -2.21 1.83
N SER A 42 1.38 -3.45 1.34
CA SER A 42 2.47 -4.05 0.56
C SER A 42 2.47 -3.53 -0.88
N ASP A 43 3.61 -3.59 -1.56
CA ASP A 43 3.65 -3.38 -3.01
C ASP A 43 3.24 -4.65 -3.78
N ARG A 44 3.24 -5.81 -3.10
CA ARG A 44 2.80 -7.10 -3.63
C ARG A 44 2.18 -8.00 -2.55
N SER A 45 0.97 -8.50 -2.80
CA SER A 45 0.33 -9.55 -1.99
C SER A 45 0.06 -10.85 -2.76
N TRP A 46 0.30 -10.87 -4.07
CA TRP A 46 0.26 -12.09 -4.89
C TRP A 46 1.58 -12.88 -4.80
N GLY A 47 1.54 -14.18 -5.10
CA GLY A 47 2.71 -15.07 -5.04
C GLY A 47 3.29 -15.29 -3.64
N THR A 48 2.55 -14.99 -2.57
CA THR A 48 3.06 -15.03 -1.19
C THR A 48 2.66 -16.31 -0.47
N VAL A 49 3.52 -16.81 0.43
CA VAL A 49 3.23 -18.01 1.25
C VAL A 49 1.97 -17.82 2.11
N ARG A 50 1.70 -16.61 2.58
CA ARG A 50 0.50 -16.31 3.38
C ARG A 50 -0.77 -16.44 2.54
N GLU A 51 -0.68 -16.10 1.26
CA GLU A 51 -1.78 -16.18 0.31
C GLU A 51 -1.75 -17.46 -0.54
N ASP A 52 -0.91 -18.43 -0.18
CA ASP A 52 -0.85 -19.74 -0.82
C ASP A 52 -1.91 -20.67 -0.25
N TYR A 53 -2.78 -21.14 -1.13
CA TYR A 53 -3.84 -22.08 -0.80
C TYR A 53 -3.76 -23.32 -1.69
N SER A 54 -2.65 -23.52 -2.43
CA SER A 54 -2.39 -24.68 -3.28
C SER A 54 -2.28 -25.98 -2.49
N GLU A 55 -2.30 -27.11 -3.21
CA GLU A 55 -2.13 -28.44 -2.62
C GLU A 55 -0.66 -28.83 -2.43
N ASP A 56 0.23 -28.29 -3.25
CA ASP A 56 1.65 -28.62 -3.34
C ASP A 56 2.58 -27.57 -2.72
N GLY A 57 2.06 -26.42 -2.31
CA GLY A 57 2.82 -25.32 -1.72
C GLY A 57 3.45 -24.38 -2.74
N ASP A 58 3.00 -24.40 -3.99
CA ASP A 58 3.44 -23.48 -5.04
C ASP A 58 2.65 -22.16 -4.99
N ALA A 59 3.08 -21.28 -4.09
CA ALA A 59 2.50 -19.95 -3.90
C ALA A 59 2.47 -19.10 -5.19
N TRP A 60 3.50 -19.21 -6.03
CA TRP A 60 3.68 -18.39 -7.22
C TRP A 60 2.68 -18.74 -8.31
N SER A 61 2.52 -20.03 -8.59
CA SER A 61 1.54 -20.52 -9.57
C SER A 61 0.10 -20.45 -9.04
N TYR A 62 -0.07 -20.52 -7.72
CA TYR A 62 -1.38 -20.47 -7.09
C TYR A 62 -2.06 -19.11 -7.28
N LEU A 63 -1.43 -18.04 -6.78
CA LEU A 63 -1.94 -16.68 -6.83
C LEU A 63 -1.03 -15.81 -7.69
N THR A 64 -1.24 -15.89 -9.00
CA THR A 64 -0.53 -15.09 -9.99
C THR A 64 -0.94 -13.62 -9.93
N TYR A 65 -0.12 -12.75 -10.54
CA TYR A 65 -0.46 -11.34 -10.77
C TYR A 65 -1.86 -11.16 -11.39
N ASP A 66 -2.25 -12.07 -12.29
CA ASP A 66 -3.54 -12.01 -12.98
C ASP A 66 -4.73 -12.34 -12.07
N LYS A 67 -4.61 -13.40 -11.27
CA LYS A 67 -5.65 -13.79 -10.31
C LYS A 67 -5.79 -12.78 -9.17
N ALA A 68 -4.72 -12.04 -8.86
CA ALA A 68 -4.68 -11.02 -7.80
C ALA A 68 -5.75 -9.92 -7.93
N ARG A 69 -6.11 -9.56 -9.18
CA ARG A 69 -7.19 -8.59 -9.48
C ARG A 69 -8.55 -9.09 -9.00
N ALA A 70 -8.77 -10.40 -9.10
CA ALA A 70 -10.04 -11.06 -8.85
C ALA A 70 -10.17 -11.62 -7.42
N LYS A 71 -9.06 -11.91 -6.72
CA LYS A 71 -9.07 -12.53 -5.39
C LYS A 71 -8.99 -11.48 -4.28
N ALA A 72 -9.95 -11.50 -3.36
CA ALA A 72 -9.80 -10.81 -2.08
C ALA A 72 -8.72 -11.51 -1.24
N TYR A 73 -7.85 -10.72 -0.63
CA TYR A 73 -6.75 -11.25 0.18
C TYR A 73 -7.20 -11.49 1.63
N ARG A 74 -6.59 -12.46 2.30
CA ARG A 74 -6.90 -12.81 3.69
C ARG A 74 -5.97 -12.10 4.68
N TRP A 75 -4.67 -12.11 4.38
CA TRP A 75 -3.56 -11.83 5.30
C TRP A 75 -2.83 -10.52 4.98
N GLY A 76 -3.29 -9.78 3.97
CA GLY A 76 -2.75 -8.49 3.57
C GLY A 76 -3.59 -7.88 2.46
N GLU A 77 -3.11 -6.81 1.88
CA GLU A 77 -3.60 -6.10 0.71
C GLU A 77 -2.38 -5.46 0.03
N ASP A 78 -2.53 -5.09 -1.24
CA ASP A 78 -1.50 -4.39 -2.01
C ASP A 78 -2.04 -3.15 -2.71
N GLY A 79 -1.14 -2.22 -3.03
CA GLY A 79 -1.48 -1.02 -3.79
C GLY A 79 -0.30 -0.08 -3.99
N ILE A 80 -0.21 0.52 -5.19
CA ILE A 80 0.89 1.43 -5.56
C ILE A 80 0.90 2.66 -4.64
N GLY A 81 1.98 2.82 -3.86
CA GLY A 81 2.12 3.95 -2.93
C GLY A 81 0.98 4.04 -1.91
N GLY A 82 0.37 2.90 -1.56
CA GLY A 82 -0.78 2.87 -0.69
C GLY A 82 -0.46 3.02 0.79
N ILE A 83 -1.47 3.41 1.55
CA ILE A 83 -1.45 3.55 2.99
C ILE A 83 -2.61 2.76 3.61
N CYS A 84 -2.46 2.39 4.87
CA CYS A 84 -3.55 1.82 5.65
C CYS A 84 -3.36 2.10 7.13
N ASP A 85 -4.40 1.82 7.91
CA ASP A 85 -4.25 1.78 9.36
C ASP A 85 -3.40 0.56 9.77
N ARG A 86 -2.85 0.55 10.98
CA ARG A 86 -1.87 -0.47 11.42
C ARG A 86 -2.34 -1.93 11.32
N TYR A 87 -3.66 -2.16 11.36
CA TYR A 87 -4.27 -3.51 11.26
C TYR A 87 -4.84 -3.77 9.87
N GLN A 88 -4.60 -2.84 8.95
CA GLN A 88 -4.97 -2.92 7.54
C GLN A 88 -6.45 -3.26 7.40
N LEU A 89 -7.28 -2.56 8.18
CA LEU A 89 -8.73 -2.66 8.10
C LEU A 89 -9.20 -1.79 6.94
N LEU A 90 -8.78 -0.53 6.90
CA LEU A 90 -9.10 0.42 5.83
C LEU A 90 -7.83 0.79 5.07
N CYS A 91 -7.86 0.55 3.76
CA CYS A 91 -6.76 0.78 2.85
C CYS A 91 -7.11 1.88 1.86
N PHE A 92 -6.10 2.67 1.49
CA PHE A 92 -6.18 3.68 0.45
C PHE A 92 -4.98 3.54 -0.49
N ALA A 93 -5.24 3.58 -1.80
CA ALA A 93 -4.20 3.71 -2.81
C ALA A 93 -4.79 4.33 -4.09
N PRO A 94 -4.00 5.12 -4.84
CA PRO A 94 -4.36 5.49 -6.19
C PRO A 94 -4.27 4.28 -7.13
N THR A 95 -5.11 4.31 -8.16
CA THR A 95 -5.10 3.38 -9.30
C THR A 95 -5.04 4.19 -10.59
N PHE A 96 -4.30 3.71 -11.58
CA PHE A 96 -4.06 4.45 -12.82
C PHE A 96 -4.52 3.68 -14.06
N TRP A 97 -4.85 4.39 -15.13
CA TRP A 97 -5.07 3.77 -16.45
C TRP A 97 -4.77 4.76 -17.56
N ASN A 98 -3.96 4.35 -18.53
CA ASN A 98 -3.54 5.16 -19.68
C ASN A 98 -4.44 4.96 -20.93
N GLU A 99 -5.59 4.29 -20.78
CA GLU A 99 -6.47 3.84 -21.87
C GLU A 99 -5.89 2.77 -22.82
N GLN A 100 -4.62 2.42 -22.66
CA GLN A 100 -3.90 1.43 -23.49
C GLN A 100 -3.74 0.09 -22.78
N ASP A 101 -3.56 0.10 -21.47
CA ASP A 101 -3.40 -1.11 -20.68
C ASP A 101 -4.69 -1.95 -20.69
N PRO A 102 -4.59 -3.28 -20.72
CA PRO A 102 -5.76 -4.16 -20.72
C PRO A 102 -6.53 -4.15 -19.39
N HIS A 103 -5.93 -3.61 -18.33
CA HIS A 103 -6.51 -3.53 -16.99
C HIS A 103 -5.97 -2.30 -16.24
N LEU A 104 -6.71 -1.84 -15.23
CA LEU A 104 -6.23 -0.78 -14.33
C LEU A 104 -4.93 -1.15 -13.61
N LYS A 105 -4.04 -0.18 -13.49
CA LYS A 105 -2.78 -0.26 -12.74
C LYS A 105 -3.02 0.05 -11.26
N GLU A 106 -3.51 -0.93 -10.52
CA GLU A 106 -3.71 -0.84 -9.05
C GLU A 106 -2.57 -1.45 -8.23
N ARG A 107 -1.66 -2.21 -8.88
CA ARG A 107 -0.52 -2.89 -8.23
C ARG A 107 0.67 -3.01 -9.19
N LEU A 108 1.87 -3.12 -8.62
CA LEU A 108 3.11 -3.28 -9.36
C LEU A 108 3.19 -4.66 -10.00
N PHE A 109 3.57 -4.71 -11.27
CA PHE A 109 3.86 -5.95 -11.97
C PHE A 109 5.30 -6.40 -11.76
N GLY A 110 5.50 -7.70 -11.81
CA GLY A 110 6.80 -8.32 -11.88
C GLY A 110 6.67 -9.78 -12.29
N VAL A 111 7.81 -10.42 -12.44
CA VAL A 111 7.93 -11.83 -12.82
C VAL A 111 8.13 -12.69 -11.58
N ASN A 112 7.61 -13.91 -11.61
CA ASN A 112 7.90 -14.92 -10.58
C ASN A 112 9.21 -15.68 -10.91
N PRO A 113 9.72 -16.55 -10.02
CA PRO A 113 10.99 -17.25 -10.24
C PRO A 113 11.05 -18.15 -11.48
N ALA A 114 9.92 -18.61 -12.01
CA ALA A 114 9.84 -19.39 -13.25
C ALA A 114 9.71 -18.51 -14.51
N GLU A 115 9.42 -17.22 -14.34
CA GLU A 115 9.29 -16.23 -15.40
C GLU A 115 10.54 -15.34 -15.51
N GLY A 116 11.23 -15.08 -14.40
CA GLY A 116 12.41 -14.24 -14.34
C GLY A 116 13.71 -14.95 -14.71
N ASN A 117 14.76 -14.15 -14.91
CA ASN A 117 16.08 -14.66 -15.28
C ASN A 117 16.85 -15.20 -14.05
N HIS A 118 16.88 -14.43 -12.95
CA HIS A 118 17.58 -14.79 -11.71
C HIS A 118 16.66 -14.93 -10.48
N GLY A 119 15.35 -15.03 -10.68
CA GLY A 119 14.37 -15.12 -9.60
C GLY A 119 13.13 -14.28 -9.88
N GLU A 120 12.35 -14.03 -8.85
CA GLU A 120 11.32 -12.99 -8.89
C GLU A 120 11.95 -11.61 -9.07
N ASP A 121 11.24 -10.72 -9.77
CA ASP A 121 11.79 -9.41 -10.10
C ASP A 121 10.66 -8.43 -10.48
N VAL A 122 10.68 -7.23 -9.89
CA VAL A 122 9.69 -6.19 -10.16
C VAL A 122 10.02 -5.48 -11.47
N LYS A 123 9.06 -5.40 -12.40
CA LYS A 123 9.29 -4.82 -13.73
C LYS A 123 8.73 -3.40 -13.87
N GLU A 124 8.74 -2.66 -12.77
CA GLU A 124 8.17 -1.31 -12.65
C GLU A 124 9.22 -0.35 -12.11
N TYR A 125 9.11 0.93 -12.46
CA TYR A 125 9.97 1.96 -11.89
C TYR A 125 9.21 2.86 -10.93
N TYR A 126 9.57 2.76 -9.67
CA TYR A 126 9.01 3.52 -8.57
C TYR A 126 10.11 3.83 -7.55
N PHE A 127 9.98 4.95 -6.85
CA PHE A 127 11.04 5.47 -5.99
C PHE A 127 10.44 5.99 -4.70
N HIS A 128 10.96 5.50 -3.57
CA HIS A 128 10.69 6.05 -2.24
C HIS A 128 11.43 7.40 -2.10
N VAL A 129 10.78 8.49 -2.49
CA VAL A 129 11.39 9.82 -2.57
C VAL A 129 11.62 10.40 -1.17
N ASP A 130 10.64 10.26 -0.28
CA ASP A 130 10.70 10.84 1.05
C ASP A 130 9.77 10.14 2.05
N ASN A 131 10.14 10.17 3.32
CA ASN A 131 9.32 9.69 4.43
C ASN A 131 9.90 10.20 5.75
N THR A 132 9.07 10.34 6.78
CA THR A 132 9.49 10.72 8.13
C THR A 132 9.15 9.60 9.12
N PRO A 133 9.85 9.43 10.26
CA PRO A 133 9.61 8.28 11.14
C PRO A 133 8.21 8.19 11.77
N SER A 134 7.53 9.33 11.92
CA SER A 134 6.12 9.41 12.31
C SER A 134 5.16 9.28 11.12
N HIS A 135 5.69 9.16 9.90
CA HIS A 135 4.97 9.20 8.64
C HIS A 135 4.12 10.46 8.50
N SER A 136 4.60 11.59 9.03
CA SER A 136 3.93 12.89 8.98
C SER A 136 4.01 13.51 7.59
N TYR A 137 5.08 13.21 6.85
CA TYR A 137 5.24 13.42 5.41
C TYR A 137 5.73 12.13 4.74
N MET A 138 5.17 11.81 3.58
CA MET A 138 5.58 10.70 2.72
C MET A 138 5.46 11.10 1.25
N CYS A 139 6.42 10.70 0.42
CA CYS A 139 6.43 10.96 -1.02
C CYS A 139 6.96 9.75 -1.78
N LEU A 140 6.23 9.32 -2.81
CA LEU A 140 6.61 8.28 -3.75
C LEU A 140 6.49 8.82 -5.17
N LEU A 141 7.43 8.43 -6.04
CA LEU A 141 7.36 8.68 -7.48
C LEU A 141 7.11 7.36 -8.20
N TYR A 142 6.12 7.31 -9.08
CA TYR A 142 5.83 6.18 -9.96
C TYR A 142 5.95 6.60 -11.43
N LYS A 143 6.66 5.82 -12.23
CA LYS A 143 6.79 6.03 -13.68
C LYS A 143 5.81 5.14 -14.43
N TYR A 144 4.82 5.75 -15.07
CA TYR A 144 3.77 5.02 -15.79
C TYR A 144 3.81 5.30 -17.30
N PRO A 145 4.10 4.31 -18.16
CA PRO A 145 4.09 4.49 -19.60
C PRO A 145 2.76 4.97 -20.18
N GLN A 146 2.81 5.74 -21.26
CA GLN A 146 1.62 6.12 -22.03
C GLN A 146 1.17 5.01 -22.99
N ALA A 147 2.10 4.19 -23.47
CA ALA A 147 1.81 3.02 -24.28
C ALA A 147 1.35 1.84 -23.40
N ALA A 148 0.71 0.85 -24.04
CA ALA A 148 0.37 -0.40 -23.37
C ALA A 148 1.62 -1.06 -22.76
N PHE A 149 1.53 -1.42 -21.49
CA PHE A 149 2.63 -1.98 -20.74
C PHE A 149 3.03 -3.37 -21.29
N PRO A 150 4.33 -3.67 -21.48
CA PRO A 150 4.79 -4.80 -22.27
C PRO A 150 4.90 -6.10 -21.46
N TYR A 151 3.83 -6.46 -20.73
CA TYR A 151 3.79 -7.61 -19.80
C TYR A 151 4.33 -8.90 -20.42
N LYS A 152 3.84 -9.24 -21.62
CA LYS A 152 4.20 -10.47 -22.33
C LYS A 152 5.68 -10.50 -22.73
N ASN A 153 6.19 -9.39 -23.28
CA ASN A 153 7.58 -9.30 -23.72
C ASN A 153 8.54 -9.45 -22.54
N LEU A 154 8.21 -8.84 -21.38
CA LEU A 154 8.99 -8.95 -20.16
C LEU A 154 9.09 -10.40 -19.67
N ILE A 155 7.98 -11.16 -19.71
CA ILE A 155 7.99 -12.58 -19.34
C ILE A 155 8.79 -13.41 -20.35
N GLU A 156 8.44 -13.33 -21.63
CA GLU A 156 9.00 -14.22 -22.66
C GLU A 156 10.52 -14.03 -22.83
N GLU A 157 11.01 -12.80 -22.79
CA GLU A 157 12.44 -12.52 -22.95
C GLU A 157 13.26 -12.92 -21.72
N ASN A 158 12.74 -12.71 -20.49
CA ASN A 158 13.43 -13.19 -19.28
C ASN A 158 13.47 -14.73 -19.24
N GLN A 159 12.38 -15.42 -19.60
CA GLN A 159 12.37 -16.88 -19.70
C GLN A 159 13.35 -17.40 -20.75
N ARG A 160 13.45 -16.73 -21.91
CA ARG A 160 14.37 -17.12 -22.99
C ARG A 160 15.83 -17.06 -22.56
N ARG A 161 16.19 -16.21 -21.60
CA ARG A 161 17.56 -16.05 -21.09
C ARG A 161 18.04 -17.25 -20.25
N GLN A 162 17.14 -18.00 -19.61
CA GLN A 162 17.47 -19.23 -18.88
C GLN A 162 18.65 -19.08 -17.89
N GLY A 163 18.67 -17.99 -17.12
CA GLY A 163 19.73 -17.68 -16.17
C GLY A 163 21.03 -17.17 -16.81
N GLN A 164 21.00 -16.75 -18.07
CA GLN A 164 22.17 -16.23 -18.80
C GLN A 164 22.06 -14.72 -19.03
N GLY A 165 23.18 -14.01 -18.86
CA GLY A 165 23.24 -12.56 -19.08
C GLY A 165 22.49 -11.74 -18.02
N PRO A 166 22.40 -10.40 -18.17
CA PRO A 166 21.65 -9.55 -17.24
C PRO A 166 20.15 -9.83 -17.30
N GLU A 167 19.38 -9.28 -16.37
CA GLU A 167 17.91 -9.25 -16.47
C GLU A 167 17.45 -8.42 -17.68
N TYR A 168 16.26 -8.75 -18.21
CA TYR A 168 15.60 -7.91 -19.20
C TYR A 168 14.61 -7.01 -18.48
N GLU A 169 14.89 -5.72 -18.50
CA GLU A 169 14.18 -4.71 -17.74
C GLU A 169 13.16 -3.94 -18.57
N LEU A 170 12.25 -3.23 -17.89
CA LEU A 170 11.25 -2.42 -18.58
C LEU A 170 11.89 -1.36 -19.49
N VAL A 171 13.03 -0.78 -19.10
CA VAL A 171 13.77 0.16 -19.94
C VAL A 171 14.29 -0.48 -21.24
N ASP A 172 14.63 -1.76 -21.23
CA ASP A 172 15.15 -2.48 -22.40
C ASP A 172 14.08 -2.77 -23.47
N THR A 173 12.81 -2.51 -23.14
CA THR A 173 11.69 -2.64 -24.09
C THR A 173 11.59 -1.46 -25.05
N GLY A 174 12.32 -0.37 -24.79
CA GLY A 174 12.24 0.89 -25.51
C GLY A 174 11.00 1.73 -25.16
N ILE A 175 10.19 1.31 -24.19
CA ILE A 175 8.94 2.01 -23.84
C ILE A 175 9.15 3.45 -23.35
N PHE A 176 10.38 3.78 -22.90
CA PHE A 176 10.75 5.11 -22.42
C PHE A 176 11.57 5.93 -23.43
N ASP A 177 11.95 5.38 -24.60
CA ASP A 177 12.90 6.00 -25.53
C ASP A 177 12.45 7.38 -26.02
N ASP A 178 11.14 7.55 -26.25
CA ASP A 178 10.54 8.80 -26.71
C ASP A 178 10.04 9.72 -25.58
N ASN A 179 10.42 9.44 -24.33
CA ASN A 179 9.91 10.11 -23.12
C ASN A 179 8.38 10.05 -22.95
N ARG A 180 7.70 9.06 -23.56
CA ARG A 180 6.23 8.90 -23.50
C ARG A 180 5.78 8.17 -22.23
N TYR A 181 5.92 8.85 -21.10
CA TYR A 181 5.47 8.35 -19.79
C TYR A 181 5.00 9.50 -18.89
N PHE A 182 4.30 9.13 -17.83
CA PHE A 182 3.93 10.00 -16.74
C PHE A 182 4.88 9.78 -15.55
N ASP A 183 5.42 10.88 -15.02
CA ASP A 183 5.96 10.89 -13.66
C ASP A 183 4.81 11.23 -12.71
N ILE A 184 4.38 10.26 -11.92
CA ILE A 184 3.26 10.39 -10.98
C ILE A 184 3.83 10.47 -9.56
N THR A 185 3.79 11.66 -8.98
CA THR A 185 4.19 11.90 -7.59
C THR A 185 2.97 11.74 -6.69
N ILE A 186 3.09 10.93 -5.65
CA ILE A 186 2.07 10.66 -4.63
C ILE A 186 2.59 11.16 -3.29
N GLU A 187 1.98 12.22 -2.77
CA GLU A 187 2.34 12.84 -1.50
C GLU A 187 1.24 12.64 -0.46
N TYR A 188 1.66 12.31 0.76
CA TYR A 188 0.81 12.26 1.94
C TYR A 188 1.39 13.16 3.03
N ALA A 189 0.54 13.98 3.64
CA ALA A 189 0.91 14.84 4.75
C ALA A 189 -0.15 14.85 5.84
N LYS A 190 0.26 14.65 7.08
CA LYS A 190 -0.65 14.60 8.23
C LYS A 190 -0.84 15.99 8.84
N GLY A 191 -2.08 16.48 8.82
CA GLY A 191 -2.52 17.64 9.59
C GLY A 191 -2.62 17.31 11.08
N THR A 192 -3.16 16.13 11.38
CA THR A 192 -3.20 15.48 12.70
C THR A 192 -2.96 13.98 12.53
N THR A 193 -3.06 13.21 13.61
CA THR A 193 -2.89 11.76 13.60
C THR A 193 -3.99 11.01 12.81
N GLU A 194 -5.13 11.66 12.56
CA GLU A 194 -6.29 11.09 11.85
C GLU A 194 -6.67 11.89 10.60
N ASP A 195 -5.86 12.87 10.20
CA ASP A 195 -6.20 13.85 9.16
C ASP A 195 -5.08 13.95 8.11
N LEU A 196 -5.28 13.30 6.96
CA LEU A 196 -4.28 13.13 5.90
C LEU A 196 -4.66 13.97 4.68
N ALA A 197 -3.81 14.94 4.36
CA ALA A 197 -3.80 15.67 3.11
C ALA A 197 -3.03 14.84 2.08
N ILE A 198 -3.58 14.74 0.87
CA ILE A 198 -3.02 13.89 -0.18
C ILE A 198 -2.96 14.73 -1.46
N ARG A 199 -1.83 14.65 -2.16
CA ARG A 199 -1.64 15.29 -3.47
C ARG A 199 -1.06 14.28 -4.44
N ILE A 200 -1.71 14.13 -5.59
CA ILE A 200 -1.24 13.29 -6.69
C ILE A 200 -0.99 14.21 -7.88
N THR A 201 0.26 14.30 -8.32
CA THR A 201 0.64 15.12 -9.47
C THR A 201 1.21 14.23 -10.56
N ALA A 202 0.56 14.23 -11.73
CA ALA A 202 1.02 13.50 -12.90
C ALA A 202 1.62 14.46 -13.92
N HIS A 203 2.93 14.36 -14.15
CA HIS A 203 3.65 15.10 -15.17
C HIS A 203 3.77 14.26 -16.44
N ASN A 204 3.25 14.74 -17.56
CA ASN A 204 3.45 14.14 -18.86
C ASN A 204 4.84 14.54 -19.40
N ARG A 205 5.74 13.56 -19.53
CA ARG A 205 7.09 13.77 -20.09
C ARG A 205 7.13 13.72 -21.60
N GLY A 206 6.04 13.26 -22.23
CA GLY A 206 5.91 13.07 -23.65
C GLY A 206 5.65 14.36 -24.43
N PRO A 207 5.82 14.29 -25.76
CA PRO A 207 5.66 15.44 -26.66
C PRO A 207 4.19 15.75 -27.00
N ASP A 208 3.25 14.86 -26.68
CA ASP A 208 1.83 14.98 -27.00
C ASP A 208 0.99 14.93 -25.71
N ALA A 209 -0.19 15.55 -25.72
CA ALA A 209 -1.17 15.35 -24.65
C ALA A 209 -1.61 13.87 -24.62
N ALA A 210 -1.82 13.33 -23.43
CA ALA A 210 -2.12 11.91 -23.27
C ALA A 210 -3.19 11.69 -22.18
N PRO A 211 -4.11 10.74 -22.39
CA PRO A 211 -5.15 10.42 -21.41
C PRO A 211 -4.54 9.71 -20.19
N LEU A 212 -5.04 10.06 -19.01
CA LEU A 212 -4.73 9.40 -17.76
C LEU A 212 -5.94 9.42 -16.85
N HIS A 213 -6.41 8.23 -16.48
CA HIS A 213 -7.36 8.08 -15.40
C HIS A 213 -6.63 7.93 -14.08
N ILE A 214 -7.11 8.64 -13.05
CA ILE A 214 -6.65 8.52 -11.67
C ILE A 214 -7.84 8.15 -10.81
N LEU A 215 -7.73 7.01 -10.12
CA LEU A 215 -8.77 6.45 -9.28
C LEU A 215 -8.28 6.31 -7.83
N PRO A 216 -8.40 7.35 -6.99
CA PRO A 216 -8.20 7.23 -5.55
C PRO A 216 -9.21 6.24 -4.98
N THR A 217 -8.71 5.08 -4.55
CA THR A 217 -9.53 3.94 -4.16
C THR A 217 -9.42 3.71 -2.66
N LEU A 218 -10.57 3.56 -2.00
CA LEU A 218 -10.71 3.28 -0.58
C LEU A 218 -11.40 1.92 -0.43
N TRP A 219 -10.84 1.01 0.37
CA TRP A 219 -11.46 -0.30 0.59
C TRP A 219 -11.17 -0.88 1.95
N PHE A 220 -12.09 -1.70 2.43
CA PHE A 220 -11.85 -2.53 3.60
C PHE A 220 -11.23 -3.86 3.18
N ARG A 221 -10.18 -4.29 3.89
CA ARG A 221 -9.65 -5.65 3.75
C ARG A 221 -10.72 -6.65 4.16
N ASN A 222 -10.94 -7.68 3.34
CA ASN A 222 -12.00 -8.64 3.61
C ASN A 222 -11.64 -9.50 4.84
N THR A 223 -12.33 -9.23 5.96
CA THR A 223 -12.21 -10.00 7.21
C THR A 223 -13.48 -10.76 7.56
N TRP A 224 -14.58 -10.46 6.86
CA TRP A 224 -15.92 -10.97 7.16
C TRP A 224 -16.31 -12.20 6.34
N GLY A 225 -15.61 -12.47 5.23
CA GLY A 225 -16.02 -13.46 4.23
C GLY A 225 -15.45 -14.87 4.37
N TRP A 226 -14.61 -15.14 5.37
CA TRP A 226 -13.76 -16.34 5.41
C TRP A 226 -14.29 -17.48 6.29
N GLY A 227 -15.03 -17.15 7.34
CA GLY A 227 -15.55 -18.15 8.29
C GLY A 227 -16.73 -18.96 7.74
N ALA A 228 -17.15 -19.99 8.49
CA ALA A 228 -18.31 -20.82 8.15
C ALA A 228 -19.61 -20.01 8.03
N THR A 229 -19.77 -19.00 8.88
CA THR A 229 -20.85 -18.02 8.82
C THR A 229 -20.23 -16.65 8.55
N PRO A 230 -20.61 -15.98 7.46
CA PRO A 230 -20.11 -14.65 7.18
C PRO A 230 -20.45 -13.67 8.29
N GLU A 231 -19.49 -12.84 8.66
CA GLU A 231 -19.70 -11.74 9.60
C GLU A 231 -20.30 -10.53 8.86
N ARG A 232 -20.75 -9.54 9.62
CA ARG A 232 -21.23 -8.29 9.04
C ARG A 232 -20.04 -7.50 8.47
N ALA A 233 -20.16 -7.10 7.20
CA ALA A 233 -19.15 -6.29 6.54
C ALA A 233 -19.22 -4.82 6.99
N PRO A 234 -18.10 -4.08 7.00
CA PRO A 234 -18.09 -2.62 7.07
C PRO A 234 -18.75 -2.02 5.82
N GLN A 235 -18.89 -0.69 5.76
CA GLN A 235 -19.53 -0.04 4.62
C GLN A 235 -18.80 1.22 4.18
N ILE A 236 -18.73 1.41 2.87
CA ILE A 236 -18.36 2.67 2.22
C ILE A 236 -19.59 3.16 1.45
N ARG A 237 -19.95 4.43 1.62
CA ARG A 237 -21.11 5.07 0.97
C ARG A 237 -20.78 6.46 0.45
N ARG A 238 -21.54 6.93 -0.53
CA ARG A 238 -21.45 8.32 -1.01
C ARG A 238 -21.72 9.32 0.13
N ALA A 239 -20.90 10.36 0.21
CA ALA A 239 -20.94 11.40 1.23
C ALA A 239 -20.47 12.77 0.71
N ASP A 240 -20.87 13.12 -0.52
CA ASP A 240 -20.55 14.40 -1.14
C ASP A 240 -20.89 15.60 -0.25
N ARG A 241 -20.14 16.68 -0.45
CA ARG A 241 -20.32 17.92 0.30
C ARG A 241 -20.23 19.13 -0.61
N GLY A 242 -21.37 19.76 -0.88
CA GLY A 242 -21.43 20.82 -1.87
C GLY A 242 -21.09 20.27 -3.25
N ASP A 243 -20.05 20.82 -3.87
CA ASP A 243 -19.45 20.37 -5.13
C ASP A 243 -18.33 19.33 -4.94
N VAL A 244 -17.86 19.11 -3.71
CA VAL A 244 -16.80 18.14 -3.40
C VAL A 244 -17.37 16.71 -3.41
N LEU A 245 -16.67 15.80 -4.11
CA LEU A 245 -16.98 14.38 -4.07
C LEU A 245 -16.55 13.78 -2.72
N GLY A 246 -17.37 12.89 -2.17
CA GLY A 246 -17.12 12.31 -0.85
C GLY A 246 -17.45 10.83 -0.76
N LEU A 247 -16.58 10.09 -0.09
CA LEU A 247 -16.82 8.73 0.39
C LEU A 247 -16.79 8.72 1.91
N LEU A 248 -17.73 8.02 2.54
CA LEU A 248 -17.75 7.75 3.97
C LEU A 248 -17.59 6.26 4.21
N ALA A 249 -16.47 5.88 4.81
CA ALA A 249 -16.17 4.54 5.30
C ALA A 249 -16.52 4.44 6.79
N ASP A 250 -17.14 3.33 7.18
CA ASP A 250 -17.61 3.10 8.55
C ASP A 250 -17.48 1.62 8.93
N ASP A 251 -16.84 1.36 10.08
CA ASP A 251 -16.61 0.03 10.65
C ASP A 251 -17.48 -0.27 11.89
N GLU A 252 -18.42 0.61 12.28
CA GLU A 252 -19.16 0.55 13.56
C GLU A 252 -19.78 -0.84 13.84
N HIS A 253 -20.24 -1.51 12.79
CA HIS A 253 -20.92 -2.78 12.88
C HIS A 253 -20.17 -3.96 12.25
N ALA A 254 -18.93 -3.75 11.87
CA ALA A 254 -18.13 -4.80 11.27
C ALA A 254 -17.75 -5.85 12.31
N GLY A 255 -17.60 -7.09 11.84
CA GLY A 255 -16.90 -8.14 12.55
C GLY A 255 -15.51 -7.68 13.01
N ARG A 256 -15.06 -8.16 14.17
CA ARG A 256 -13.72 -7.83 14.72
C ARG A 256 -12.91 -9.11 14.84
N ASP A 257 -11.70 -9.09 14.29
CA ASP A 257 -10.76 -10.19 14.51
C ASP A 257 -10.45 -10.28 16.01
N PRO A 258 -10.67 -11.45 16.66
CA PRO A 258 -10.47 -11.61 18.10
C PRO A 258 -9.02 -11.40 18.55
N ASN A 259 -8.06 -11.43 17.64
CA ASN A 259 -6.65 -11.17 17.93
C ASN A 259 -6.32 -9.66 18.00
N MET A 260 -7.25 -8.77 17.61
CA MET A 260 -7.08 -7.31 17.74
C MET A 260 -7.47 -6.81 19.14
N PRO A 261 -6.87 -5.71 19.63
CA PRO A 261 -7.29 -5.09 20.89
C PRO A 261 -8.78 -4.73 20.86
N ALA A 262 -9.53 -5.13 21.88
CA ALA A 262 -10.99 -4.97 21.93
C ALA A 262 -11.47 -3.51 21.76
N ALA A 263 -10.65 -2.53 22.19
CA ALA A 263 -10.94 -1.11 22.09
C ALA A 263 -10.59 -0.49 20.72
N TYR A 264 -9.95 -1.23 19.81
CA TYR A 264 -9.59 -0.71 18.49
C TYR A 264 -10.82 -0.62 17.58
N SER A 265 -11.06 0.55 17.01
CA SER A 265 -12.07 0.82 15.97
C SER A 265 -11.65 2.07 15.20
N LEU A 266 -11.88 2.07 13.90
CA LEU A 266 -11.69 3.26 13.07
C LEU A 266 -12.80 4.27 13.36
N GLY A 267 -14.06 3.83 13.36
CA GLY A 267 -15.21 4.71 13.27
C GLY A 267 -15.31 5.34 11.88
N MET A 268 -16.08 6.42 11.78
CA MET A 268 -16.33 7.09 10.50
C MET A 268 -15.07 7.73 9.93
N ARG A 269 -14.82 7.52 8.64
CA ARG A 269 -13.71 8.10 7.88
C ARG A 269 -14.21 8.66 6.56
N TRP A 270 -13.87 9.91 6.28
CA TRP A 270 -14.24 10.60 5.04
C TRP A 270 -13.05 10.72 4.12
N LEU A 271 -13.21 10.30 2.86
CA LEU A 271 -12.32 10.66 1.75
C LEU A 271 -13.02 11.70 0.89
N TYR A 272 -12.40 12.87 0.75
CA TYR A 272 -12.85 13.96 -0.09
C TYR A 272 -11.95 14.14 -1.30
N GLY A 273 -12.53 14.52 -2.43
CA GLY A 273 -11.81 14.94 -3.64
C GLY A 273 -12.59 16.01 -4.41
N PRO A 274 -11.94 16.73 -5.35
CA PRO A 274 -12.59 17.79 -6.11
C PRO A 274 -13.80 17.28 -6.88
N PRO A 275 -14.69 18.18 -7.32
CA PRO A 275 -15.78 17.84 -8.24
C PRO A 275 -15.27 17.05 -9.45
N ALA A 276 -16.12 16.19 -9.96
CA ALA A 276 -15.84 15.43 -11.17
C ALA A 276 -15.57 16.37 -12.37
N THR A 277 -14.65 15.95 -13.23
CA THR A 277 -14.54 16.49 -14.59
C THR A 277 -15.80 16.09 -15.39
N ILE A 278 -16.31 16.99 -16.22
CA ILE A 278 -17.63 16.89 -16.90
C ILE A 278 -17.75 15.66 -17.84
N SER A 279 -16.65 14.97 -18.14
CA SER A 279 -16.53 13.98 -19.21
C SER A 279 -16.95 12.55 -18.87
N THR A 280 -17.03 12.15 -17.59
CA THR A 280 -17.42 10.77 -17.21
C THR A 280 -18.75 10.70 -16.43
N PRO A 281 -19.71 9.84 -16.84
CA PRO A 281 -21.00 9.71 -16.16
C PRO A 281 -20.94 9.04 -14.77
N ALA A 282 -19.80 8.45 -14.39
CA ALA A 282 -19.63 7.75 -13.10
C ALA A 282 -18.37 8.22 -12.37
N SER A 283 -18.44 9.40 -11.74
CA SER A 283 -17.34 9.95 -10.92
C SER A 283 -17.11 9.22 -9.59
N LEU A 284 -18.06 8.38 -9.19
CA LEU A 284 -18.00 7.54 -8.00
C LEU A 284 -18.30 6.09 -8.39
N LEU A 285 -17.38 5.19 -8.07
CA LEU A 285 -17.48 3.77 -8.37
C LEU A 285 -17.57 2.99 -7.07
N PHE A 286 -18.46 2.00 -7.02
CA PHE A 286 -18.69 1.16 -5.84
C PHE A 286 -18.69 -0.32 -6.22
N THR A 287 -18.07 -1.14 -5.39
CA THR A 287 -18.09 -2.61 -5.46
C THR A 287 -17.83 -3.18 -4.07
N ASP A 288 -17.67 -4.50 -3.96
CA ASP A 288 -17.23 -5.15 -2.75
C ASP A 288 -15.79 -5.71 -2.92
N ASN A 289 -14.98 -5.69 -1.85
CA ASN A 289 -13.72 -6.40 -1.80
C ASN A 289 -13.97 -7.91 -1.62
N GLU A 290 -14.67 -8.50 -2.58
CA GLU A 290 -15.09 -9.90 -2.61
C GLU A 290 -14.42 -10.62 -3.77
N THR A 291 -14.05 -11.88 -3.54
CA THR A 291 -13.43 -12.70 -4.58
C THR A 291 -14.42 -12.96 -5.72
N ASN A 292 -13.97 -12.71 -6.95
CA ASN A 292 -14.61 -13.23 -8.16
C ASN A 292 -14.23 -14.71 -8.31
N GLY A 293 -15.15 -15.61 -7.95
CA GLY A 293 -14.91 -17.05 -7.90
C GLY A 293 -14.46 -17.62 -9.23
N GLU A 294 -15.17 -17.29 -10.32
CA GLU A 294 -14.84 -17.82 -11.65
C GLU A 294 -13.48 -17.35 -12.15
N ARG A 295 -13.13 -16.07 -11.96
CA ARG A 295 -11.82 -15.55 -12.40
C ARG A 295 -10.66 -15.99 -11.51
N ALA A 296 -10.87 -16.12 -10.21
CA ALA A 296 -9.82 -16.52 -9.28
C ALA A 296 -9.53 -18.03 -9.34
N TYR A 297 -10.58 -18.86 -9.49
CA TYR A 297 -10.50 -20.32 -9.30
C TYR A 297 -11.00 -21.14 -10.49
N GLY A 298 -11.49 -20.49 -11.56
CA GLY A 298 -11.95 -21.13 -12.78
C GLY A 298 -13.47 -21.39 -12.82
N PRO A 299 -13.99 -21.83 -13.98
CA PRO A 299 -15.43 -21.96 -14.24
C PRO A 299 -16.18 -22.78 -13.19
N GLY A 300 -17.36 -22.31 -12.79
CA GLY A 300 -18.23 -23.00 -11.82
C GLY A 300 -17.97 -22.64 -10.35
N ASN A 301 -16.90 -21.91 -10.04
CA ASN A 301 -16.69 -21.34 -8.71
C ASN A 301 -17.59 -20.12 -8.50
N THR A 302 -18.20 -20.02 -7.32
CA THR A 302 -19.19 -18.98 -7.01
C THR A 302 -18.59 -17.82 -6.24
N SER A 303 -19.14 -16.63 -6.46
CA SER A 303 -18.83 -15.41 -5.69
C SER A 303 -19.91 -15.20 -4.62
N ARG A 304 -19.55 -14.63 -3.48
CA ARG A 304 -20.51 -14.25 -2.42
C ARG A 304 -21.38 -13.04 -2.81
N SER A 305 -20.84 -12.18 -3.68
CA SER A 305 -21.50 -11.01 -4.25
C SER A 305 -21.34 -11.04 -5.76
N ALA A 306 -22.30 -10.47 -6.50
CA ALA A 306 -22.16 -10.22 -7.94
C ALA A 306 -21.17 -9.07 -8.22
N PHE A 307 -20.93 -8.22 -7.22
CA PHE A 307 -20.00 -7.11 -7.24
C PHE A 307 -18.71 -7.53 -6.57
N THR A 308 -17.67 -7.71 -7.38
CA THR A 308 -16.43 -8.35 -6.97
C THR A 308 -15.26 -7.37 -7.04
N LYS A 309 -14.13 -7.75 -6.44
CA LYS A 309 -12.93 -6.90 -6.31
C LYS A 309 -12.44 -6.34 -7.65
N ASP A 310 -12.61 -7.10 -8.74
CA ASP A 310 -12.20 -6.75 -10.09
C ASP A 310 -13.20 -5.86 -10.85
N ALA A 311 -14.32 -5.48 -10.24
CA ALA A 311 -15.42 -4.76 -10.91
C ALA A 311 -14.98 -3.47 -11.62
N PHE A 312 -14.01 -2.72 -11.07
CA PHE A 312 -13.54 -1.48 -11.70
C PHE A 312 -12.78 -1.75 -13.00
N HIS A 313 -12.00 -2.84 -13.06
CA HIS A 313 -11.36 -3.28 -14.30
C HIS A 313 -12.41 -3.63 -15.35
N ARG A 314 -13.44 -4.39 -14.95
CA ARG A 314 -14.52 -4.80 -15.86
C ARG A 314 -15.33 -3.61 -16.36
N ALA A 315 -15.72 -2.70 -15.47
CA ALA A 315 -16.52 -1.55 -15.82
C ALA A 315 -15.79 -0.57 -16.76
N ILE A 316 -14.50 -0.32 -16.50
CA ILE A 316 -13.72 0.69 -17.24
C ILE A 316 -13.04 0.08 -18.46
N CYS A 317 -12.19 -0.93 -18.26
CA CYS A 317 -11.34 -1.49 -19.32
C CYS A 317 -12.13 -2.44 -20.23
N GLU A 318 -13.01 -3.25 -19.66
CA GLU A 318 -13.80 -4.26 -20.41
C GLU A 318 -15.19 -3.74 -20.82
N ARG A 319 -15.56 -2.53 -20.40
CA ARG A 319 -16.83 -1.85 -20.72
C ARG A 319 -18.07 -2.63 -20.26
N GLU A 320 -17.99 -3.23 -19.07
CA GLU A 320 -19.09 -3.90 -18.38
C GLU A 320 -19.70 -3.00 -17.27
N PRO A 321 -20.50 -1.97 -17.57
CA PRO A 321 -20.97 -1.00 -16.57
C PRO A 321 -21.84 -1.62 -15.47
N ASN A 322 -22.43 -2.80 -15.70
CA ASN A 322 -23.22 -3.52 -14.71
C ASN A 322 -22.37 -4.27 -13.67
N ALA A 323 -21.03 -4.27 -13.82
CA ALA A 323 -20.12 -4.89 -12.87
C ALA A 323 -19.99 -4.11 -11.56
N ILE A 324 -20.36 -2.83 -11.55
CA ILE A 324 -20.30 -1.94 -10.38
C ILE A 324 -21.68 -1.72 -9.76
N ARG A 325 -21.68 -1.31 -8.49
CA ARG A 325 -22.89 -1.05 -7.70
C ARG A 325 -23.48 0.32 -8.02
N THR A 326 -24.79 0.34 -8.27
CA THR A 326 -25.56 1.57 -8.53
C THR A 326 -26.29 2.10 -7.31
N ASP A 327 -26.33 1.35 -6.20
CA ASP A 327 -26.86 1.75 -4.90
C ASP A 327 -25.89 2.62 -4.08
N LEU A 328 -24.73 2.95 -4.68
CA LEU A 328 -23.68 3.85 -4.17
C LEU A 328 -23.16 3.47 -2.77
N GLN A 329 -23.12 2.16 -2.51
CA GLN A 329 -22.69 1.56 -1.26
C GLN A 329 -21.90 0.28 -1.55
N GLY A 330 -20.89 -0.05 -0.75
CA GLY A 330 -20.11 -1.28 -0.91
C GLY A 330 -19.00 -1.39 0.14
N THR A 331 -17.99 -2.22 -0.09
CA THR A 331 -16.78 -2.31 0.75
C THR A 331 -15.49 -1.85 0.06
N LYS A 332 -15.57 -1.55 -1.24
CA LYS A 332 -14.51 -0.92 -2.05
C LYS A 332 -15.16 0.17 -2.91
N ALA A 333 -14.60 1.37 -2.89
CA ALA A 333 -15.10 2.50 -3.65
C ALA A 333 -13.96 3.36 -4.18
N ALA A 334 -14.19 4.06 -5.30
CA ALA A 334 -13.21 4.95 -5.88
C ALA A 334 -13.86 6.26 -6.33
N LEU A 335 -13.10 7.34 -6.18
CA LEU A 335 -13.33 8.56 -6.97
C LEU A 335 -12.70 8.31 -8.34
N HIS A 336 -13.36 8.67 -9.44
CA HIS A 336 -12.84 8.47 -10.80
C HIS A 336 -12.64 9.82 -11.49
N TYR A 337 -11.38 10.12 -11.82
CA TYR A 337 -11.00 11.30 -12.58
C TYR A 337 -10.39 10.87 -13.92
N ASP A 338 -10.82 11.51 -15.00
CA ASP A 338 -10.30 11.34 -16.34
C ASP A 338 -9.64 12.65 -16.81
N TYR A 339 -8.32 12.60 -17.01
CA TYR A 339 -7.54 13.77 -17.43
C TYR A 339 -6.97 13.57 -18.83
N GLU A 340 -6.98 14.62 -19.63
CA GLU A 340 -6.05 14.78 -20.73
C GLU A 340 -4.86 15.59 -20.23
N VAL A 341 -3.73 14.93 -19.94
CA VAL A 341 -2.55 15.58 -19.36
C VAL A 341 -1.77 16.27 -20.47
N PRO A 342 -1.60 17.60 -20.46
CA PRO A 342 -0.94 18.33 -21.56
C PRO A 342 0.50 17.87 -21.79
N ALA A 343 0.97 17.90 -23.04
CA ALA A 343 2.37 17.64 -23.40
C ALA A 343 3.35 18.48 -22.56
N GLY A 344 4.33 17.84 -21.93
CA GLY A 344 5.28 18.51 -21.02
C GLY A 344 4.66 19.17 -19.78
N GLY A 345 3.34 19.09 -19.61
CA GLY A 345 2.57 19.70 -18.53
C GLY A 345 2.21 18.71 -17.44
N SER A 346 1.31 19.12 -16.55
CA SER A 346 0.85 18.27 -15.45
C SER A 346 -0.58 18.58 -15.03
N VAL A 347 -1.21 17.58 -14.41
CA VAL A 347 -2.44 17.73 -13.64
C VAL A 347 -2.16 17.40 -12.18
N THR A 348 -2.88 18.03 -11.27
CA THR A 348 -2.76 17.79 -9.82
C THR A 348 -4.13 17.52 -9.23
N LEU A 349 -4.23 16.47 -8.43
CA LEU A 349 -5.42 16.03 -7.72
C LEU A 349 -5.17 16.15 -6.22
N HIS A 350 -5.97 16.96 -5.54
CA HIS A 350 -5.96 17.12 -4.08
C HIS A 350 -7.04 16.26 -3.44
N LEU A 351 -6.71 15.56 -2.36
CA LEU A 351 -7.66 14.75 -1.59
C LEU A 351 -7.45 14.94 -0.10
N ARG A 352 -8.46 14.54 0.69
CA ARG A 352 -8.39 14.55 2.15
C ARG A 352 -9.02 13.29 2.75
N LEU A 353 -8.26 12.50 3.50
CA LEU A 353 -8.75 11.38 4.30
C LEU A 353 -8.76 11.79 5.79
N THR A 354 -9.92 11.79 6.44
CA THR A 354 -10.07 12.37 7.78
C THR A 354 -11.14 11.68 8.64
N ASP A 355 -11.09 11.84 9.96
CA ASP A 355 -12.10 11.36 10.91
C ASP A 355 -13.22 12.39 11.21
N GLY A 356 -13.16 13.57 10.59
CA GLY A 356 -14.15 14.64 10.77
C GLY A 356 -14.90 15.01 9.49
N ASN A 357 -16.19 15.31 9.61
CA ASN A 357 -16.97 15.88 8.51
C ASN A 357 -16.65 17.38 8.31
N ARG A 358 -15.80 17.71 7.32
CA ARG A 358 -15.21 19.06 7.12
C ARG A 358 -15.97 19.89 6.07
N THR A 359 -16.16 21.19 6.33
CA THR A 359 -16.93 22.09 5.43
C THR A 359 -16.19 22.44 4.15
N ASP A 360 -14.89 22.67 4.26
CA ASP A 360 -13.99 22.95 3.13
C ASP A 360 -12.79 22.00 3.24
N PRO A 361 -12.97 20.73 2.84
CA PRO A 361 -12.00 19.68 3.13
C PRO A 361 -10.69 19.81 2.32
N LEU A 362 -10.68 20.62 1.25
CA LEU A 362 -9.56 20.68 0.30
C LEU A 362 -8.75 21.99 0.39
N ALA A 363 -9.27 23.05 1.01
CA ALA A 363 -8.62 24.36 0.98
C ALA A 363 -7.24 24.43 1.64
N ASP A 364 -6.93 23.56 2.61
CA ASP A 364 -5.68 23.57 3.36
C ASP A 364 -4.72 22.42 2.97
N VAL A 365 -5.02 21.64 1.92
CA VAL A 365 -4.22 20.47 1.51
C VAL A 365 -2.77 20.87 1.18
N ASP A 366 -2.56 21.86 0.32
CA ASP A 366 -1.21 22.32 -0.04
C ASP A 366 -0.46 22.89 1.16
N ALA A 367 -1.13 23.70 2.00
CA ALA A 367 -0.51 24.28 3.18
C ALA A 367 -0.04 23.21 4.18
N ILE A 368 -0.80 22.12 4.33
CA ILE A 368 -0.42 20.99 5.21
C ILE A 368 0.74 20.22 4.61
N ILE A 369 0.75 19.98 3.30
CA ILE A 369 1.85 19.28 2.61
C ILE A 369 3.14 20.09 2.73
N ASP A 370 3.09 21.38 2.40
CA ASP A 370 4.26 22.25 2.46
C ASP A 370 4.80 22.37 3.88
N ALA A 371 3.94 22.45 4.89
CA ALA A 371 4.34 22.46 6.29
C ALA A 371 5.03 21.16 6.72
N ARG A 372 4.48 19.99 6.36
CA ARG A 372 5.07 18.68 6.70
C ARG A 372 6.37 18.43 5.93
N LYS A 373 6.46 18.89 4.70
CA LYS A 373 7.68 18.84 3.89
C LYS A 373 8.80 19.71 4.49
N ALA A 374 8.49 20.95 4.88
CA ALA A 374 9.46 21.83 5.52
C ALA A 374 9.99 21.25 6.86
N GLU A 375 9.12 20.61 7.64
CA GLU A 375 9.55 19.91 8.85
C GLU A 375 10.41 18.67 8.55
N ALA A 376 10.11 17.93 7.47
CA ALA A 376 10.96 16.83 7.01
C ALA A 376 12.33 17.34 6.57
N ASP A 377 12.39 18.46 5.84
CA ASP A 377 13.63 19.11 5.43
C ASP A 377 14.47 19.51 6.66
N ALA A 378 13.86 20.13 7.66
CA ALA A 378 14.52 20.49 8.92
C ALA A 378 15.03 19.27 9.71
N PHE A 379 14.23 18.19 9.78
CA PHE A 379 14.60 16.95 10.44
C PHE A 379 15.85 16.32 9.80
N TYR A 380 15.85 16.18 8.47
CA TYR A 380 16.95 15.55 7.73
C TYR A 380 18.20 16.42 7.63
N ALA A 381 18.06 17.76 7.59
CA ALA A 381 19.20 18.68 7.58
C ALA A 381 20.12 18.46 8.80
N ASN A 382 19.54 18.13 9.95
CA ASN A 382 20.24 17.91 11.22
C ASN A 382 20.75 16.48 11.43
N LEU A 383 20.47 15.55 10.51
CA LEU A 383 20.85 14.14 10.68
C LEU A 383 22.22 13.81 10.08
N ALA A 384 22.51 14.35 8.89
CA ALA A 384 23.75 14.09 8.20
C ALA A 384 24.93 14.84 8.84
N PRO A 385 26.16 14.27 8.83
CA PRO A 385 27.36 14.94 9.33
C PRO A 385 27.54 16.33 8.71
N ALA A 386 28.05 17.30 9.47
CA ALA A 386 28.24 18.68 8.98
C ALA A 386 29.12 18.75 7.71
N THR A 387 30.01 17.78 7.51
CA THR A 387 30.90 17.68 6.34
C THR A 387 30.26 17.03 5.11
N ALA A 388 29.06 16.45 5.22
CA ALA A 388 28.39 15.80 4.11
C ALA A 388 27.95 16.82 3.04
N SER A 389 28.29 16.51 1.79
CA SER A 389 27.82 17.22 0.60
C SER A 389 26.30 17.12 0.42
N ALA A 390 25.72 17.97 -0.44
CA ALA A 390 24.29 17.93 -0.72
C ALA A 390 23.83 16.57 -1.27
N ASP A 391 24.63 15.96 -2.14
CA ASP A 391 24.35 14.63 -2.71
C ASP A 391 24.39 13.53 -1.64
N GLU A 392 25.40 13.51 -0.78
CA GLU A 392 25.48 12.54 0.32
C GLU A 392 24.30 12.66 1.29
N ARG A 393 23.83 13.90 1.57
CA ARG A 393 22.63 14.14 2.38
C ARG A 393 21.38 13.60 1.70
N LEU A 394 21.26 13.79 0.38
CA LEU A 394 20.13 13.30 -0.40
C LEU A 394 20.10 11.77 -0.42
N VAL A 395 21.23 11.11 -0.67
CA VAL A 395 21.37 9.65 -0.63
C VAL A 395 20.98 9.10 0.73
N GLN A 396 21.45 9.71 1.82
CA GLN A 396 21.08 9.29 3.18
C GLN A 396 19.56 9.41 3.41
N ARG A 397 18.96 10.55 3.05
CA ARG A 397 17.52 10.79 3.20
C ARG A 397 16.70 9.76 2.43
N GLN A 398 17.04 9.50 1.17
CA GLN A 398 16.32 8.54 0.34
C GLN A 398 16.49 7.11 0.82
N ALA A 399 17.68 6.73 1.31
CA ALA A 399 17.89 5.41 1.93
C ALA A 399 17.02 5.21 3.18
N LEU A 400 16.94 6.23 4.04
CA LEU A 400 16.07 6.21 5.23
C LEU A 400 14.58 6.23 4.85
N ALA A 401 14.21 7.00 3.83
CA ALA A 401 12.85 7.00 3.29
C ALA A 401 12.47 5.60 2.79
N GLY A 402 13.35 4.93 2.05
CA GLY A 402 13.17 3.55 1.61
C GLY A 402 12.86 2.60 2.77
N LEU A 403 13.67 2.62 3.83
CA LEU A 403 13.42 1.82 5.04
C LEU A 403 12.08 2.14 5.71
N LEU A 404 11.69 3.42 5.75
CA LEU A 404 10.41 3.82 6.33
C LEU A 404 9.22 3.37 5.48
N TRP A 405 9.35 3.37 4.16
CA TRP A 405 8.34 2.86 3.23
C TRP A 405 8.20 1.33 3.28
N THR A 406 9.28 0.59 3.57
CA THR A 406 9.24 -0.89 3.67
C THR A 406 8.61 -1.42 4.96
N LYS A 407 8.16 -0.55 5.87
CA LYS A 407 7.34 -0.96 7.01
C LYS A 407 6.00 -1.50 6.52
N GLN A 408 5.69 -2.77 6.77
CA GLN A 408 4.47 -3.43 6.33
C GLN A 408 3.68 -4.03 7.48
N SER A 409 2.36 -4.08 7.34
CA SER A 409 1.50 -4.86 8.23
C SER A 409 1.63 -6.35 7.90
N TYR A 410 2.34 -7.08 8.76
CA TYR A 410 2.51 -8.52 8.65
C TYR A 410 1.43 -9.24 9.47
N LEU A 411 0.29 -9.50 8.84
CA LEU A 411 -0.80 -10.27 9.44
C LEU A 411 -0.63 -11.74 9.05
N PHE A 412 -0.52 -12.64 10.01
CA PHE A 412 -0.48 -14.08 9.72
C PHE A 412 -0.75 -14.91 10.97
N ASP A 413 -1.81 -15.72 10.94
CA ASP A 413 -2.07 -16.76 11.94
C ASP A 413 -1.85 -18.11 11.26
N VAL A 414 -0.69 -18.71 11.50
CA VAL A 414 -0.26 -19.94 10.81
C VAL A 414 -1.16 -21.12 11.17
N ALA A 415 -1.59 -21.22 12.42
CA ALA A 415 -2.53 -22.27 12.83
C ALA A 415 -3.85 -22.16 12.06
N ARG A 416 -4.43 -20.96 11.99
CA ARG A 416 -5.67 -20.71 11.23
C ARG A 416 -5.48 -20.96 9.73
N TRP A 417 -4.35 -20.55 9.16
CA TRP A 417 -4.05 -20.81 7.75
C TRP A 417 -3.91 -22.31 7.41
N LEU A 418 -3.24 -23.08 8.27
CA LEU A 418 -3.07 -24.53 8.12
C LEU A 418 -4.38 -25.30 8.31
N ASP A 419 -5.22 -24.86 9.26
CA ASP A 419 -6.48 -25.54 9.59
C ASP A 419 -7.64 -25.09 8.69
N GLY A 420 -7.49 -23.95 8.02
CA GLY A 420 -8.53 -23.27 7.25
C GLY A 420 -9.42 -22.38 8.13
N ASP A 421 -9.82 -21.22 7.59
CA ASP A 421 -10.73 -20.30 8.28
C ASP A 421 -12.11 -20.93 8.58
N ASN A 422 -12.55 -21.89 7.76
CA ASN A 422 -13.77 -22.66 7.99
C ASN A 422 -13.43 -24.08 8.47
N PRO A 423 -13.65 -24.42 9.76
CA PRO A 423 -13.33 -25.73 10.30
C PRO A 423 -14.21 -26.88 9.74
N THR A 424 -15.33 -26.58 9.07
CA THR A 424 -16.15 -27.59 8.38
C THR A 424 -15.62 -27.94 6.99
N LEU A 425 -14.72 -27.11 6.45
CA LEU A 425 -14.07 -27.30 5.15
C LEU A 425 -12.53 -27.19 5.31
N PRO A 426 -11.91 -28.07 6.13
CA PRO A 426 -10.47 -28.00 6.36
C PRO A 426 -9.71 -28.32 5.06
N PRO A 427 -8.59 -27.62 4.77
CA PRO A 427 -7.78 -27.90 3.61
C PRO A 427 -7.11 -29.27 3.77
N PRO A 428 -7.32 -30.22 2.85
CA PRO A 428 -6.88 -31.60 3.02
C PRO A 428 -5.35 -31.77 3.05
N THR A 429 -4.62 -30.87 2.40
CA THR A 429 -3.19 -31.03 2.08
C THR A 429 -2.26 -30.10 2.88
N ARG A 430 -2.78 -29.02 3.50
CA ARG A 430 -1.92 -28.01 4.15
C ARG A 430 -1.28 -28.45 5.46
N ARG A 431 -1.77 -29.50 6.10
CA ARG A 431 -1.19 -30.01 7.35
C ARG A 431 0.25 -30.53 7.21
N ARG A 432 0.74 -30.69 5.98
CA ARG A 432 2.13 -31.07 5.66
C ARG A 432 2.86 -30.05 4.78
N ALA A 433 2.31 -28.83 4.68
CA ALA A 433 2.86 -27.77 3.84
C ALA A 433 4.01 -27.02 4.54
N ARG A 434 4.60 -26.07 3.82
CA ARG A 434 5.54 -25.09 4.39
C ARG A 434 4.96 -24.49 5.68
N ASN A 435 5.81 -24.29 6.68
CA ASN A 435 5.45 -23.76 8.01
C ASN A 435 4.64 -24.69 8.92
N GLU A 436 4.54 -26.00 8.65
CA GLU A 436 3.82 -26.94 9.54
C GLU A 436 4.30 -26.92 11.02
N HIS A 437 5.57 -26.60 11.26
CA HIS A 437 6.15 -26.50 12.61
C HIS A 437 5.94 -25.12 13.28
N TRP A 438 5.42 -24.13 12.56
CA TRP A 438 5.29 -22.74 13.01
C TRP A 438 3.87 -22.40 13.46
N ARG A 439 3.09 -23.38 13.95
CA ARG A 439 1.68 -23.19 14.33
C ARG A 439 1.47 -22.12 15.41
N HIS A 440 2.47 -21.86 16.24
CA HIS A 440 2.46 -20.82 17.28
C HIS A 440 2.65 -19.40 16.72
N LEU A 441 3.05 -19.25 15.45
CA LEU A 441 3.20 -17.94 14.84
C LEU A 441 1.83 -17.31 14.60
N ASN A 442 1.60 -16.23 15.33
CA ASN A 442 0.48 -15.33 15.16
C ASN A 442 0.98 -13.89 15.19
N SER A 443 0.88 -13.19 14.07
CA SER A 443 1.34 -11.82 13.90
C SER A 443 0.21 -10.88 13.53
N MET A 444 0.20 -9.74 14.22
CA MET A 444 -0.57 -8.53 13.89
C MET A 444 0.31 -7.28 14.08
N ARG A 445 1.55 -7.35 13.57
CA ARG A 445 2.58 -6.34 13.81
C ARG A 445 2.98 -5.62 12.53
N ILE A 446 3.43 -4.39 12.70
CA ILE A 446 4.18 -3.68 11.67
C ILE A 446 5.63 -4.14 11.74
N MET A 447 6.16 -4.58 10.61
CA MET A 447 7.50 -5.11 10.47
C MET A 447 8.23 -4.38 9.36
N SER A 448 9.52 -4.12 9.54
CA SER A 448 10.37 -3.70 8.43
C SER A 448 10.67 -4.91 7.53
N MET A 449 10.42 -4.79 6.23
CA MET A 449 10.78 -5.80 5.24
C MET A 449 12.11 -5.45 4.56
N PRO A 450 12.92 -6.43 4.13
CA PRO A 450 14.11 -6.21 3.29
C PRO A 450 13.80 -5.39 2.04
N ASP A 451 12.72 -5.77 1.35
CA ASP A 451 12.15 -5.05 0.23
C ASP A 451 10.62 -5.03 0.35
N LYS A 452 9.98 -4.01 -0.22
CA LYS A 452 8.53 -3.83 -0.10
C LYS A 452 7.74 -4.74 -1.05
N TRP A 453 8.35 -5.22 -2.13
CA TRP A 453 7.73 -6.04 -3.15
C TRP A 453 8.21 -7.51 -3.08
N GLU A 454 9.52 -7.75 -3.02
CA GLU A 454 10.13 -9.09 -3.13
C GLU A 454 10.00 -9.95 -1.88
N TYR A 455 10.15 -9.37 -0.68
CA TYR A 455 10.28 -10.12 0.58
C TYR A 455 9.06 -9.95 1.50
N PRO A 456 7.91 -10.57 1.21
CA PRO A 456 6.72 -10.52 2.06
C PRO A 456 6.84 -11.48 3.27
N TRP A 457 8.02 -11.57 3.88
CA TRP A 457 8.32 -12.38 5.06
C TRP A 457 9.42 -11.72 5.91
N PHE A 458 9.38 -11.95 7.23
CA PHE A 458 10.31 -11.32 8.16
C PHE A 458 11.66 -12.05 8.16
N ALA A 459 12.66 -11.45 7.52
CA ALA A 459 14.01 -11.97 7.52
C ALA A 459 14.78 -11.46 8.75
N ALA A 460 14.94 -12.34 9.74
CA ALA A 460 15.48 -11.96 11.05
C ALA A 460 16.89 -11.36 10.99
N TRP A 461 17.75 -11.85 10.10
CA TRP A 461 19.11 -11.34 9.94
C TRP A 461 19.12 -9.94 9.30
N ASP A 462 18.37 -9.71 8.21
CA ASP A 462 18.18 -8.38 7.60
C ASP A 462 17.65 -7.38 8.62
N LEU A 463 16.64 -7.78 9.40
CA LEU A 463 16.01 -6.91 10.40
C LEU A 463 17.03 -6.36 11.40
N ALA A 464 18.01 -7.18 11.81
CA ALA A 464 19.08 -6.75 12.70
C ALA A 464 19.96 -5.66 12.05
N PHE A 465 20.28 -5.80 10.76
CA PHE A 465 21.02 -4.77 10.02
C PHE A 465 20.20 -3.50 9.82
N GLN A 466 18.91 -3.62 9.50
CA GLN A 466 17.99 -2.49 9.34
C GLN A 466 17.79 -1.69 10.64
N CYS A 467 17.87 -2.35 11.80
CA CYS A 467 17.74 -1.67 13.09
C CYS A 467 18.86 -0.64 13.35
N VAL A 468 20.04 -0.81 12.74
CA VAL A 468 21.16 0.15 12.88
C VAL A 468 20.81 1.53 12.28
N PRO A 469 20.42 1.65 11.00
CA PRO A 469 19.96 2.93 10.45
C PRO A 469 18.63 3.39 11.06
N PHE A 470 17.70 2.50 11.41
CA PHE A 470 16.49 2.94 12.13
C PHE A 470 16.83 3.60 13.46
N ALA A 471 17.84 3.13 14.20
CA ALA A 471 18.23 3.75 15.46
C ALA A 471 18.68 5.22 15.31
N LEU A 472 19.06 5.68 14.11
CA LEU A 472 19.39 7.07 13.85
C LEU A 472 18.17 7.99 13.86
N VAL A 473 17.03 7.49 13.40
CA VAL A 473 15.81 8.29 13.18
C VAL A 473 14.65 7.89 14.09
N ASP A 474 14.68 6.67 14.60
CA ASP A 474 13.60 6.01 15.35
C ASP A 474 14.13 4.87 16.26
N PRO A 475 14.91 5.21 17.31
CA PRO A 475 15.46 4.22 18.26
C PRO A 475 14.41 3.30 18.88
N ARG A 476 13.20 3.81 19.09
CA ARG A 476 12.10 3.02 19.65
C ARG A 476 11.66 1.93 18.68
N PHE A 477 11.38 2.28 17.42
CA PHE A 477 10.98 1.27 16.43
C PHE A 477 12.07 0.22 16.25
N ALA A 478 13.35 0.61 16.16
CA ALA A 478 14.46 -0.34 16.09
C ALA A 478 14.45 -1.33 17.27
N LYS A 479 14.23 -0.83 18.51
CA LYS A 479 14.10 -1.69 19.69
C LYS A 479 12.88 -2.61 19.62
N ASP A 480 11.74 -2.09 19.18
CA ASP A 480 10.49 -2.85 19.07
C ASP A 480 10.63 -3.99 18.03
N GLN A 481 11.33 -3.75 16.91
CA GLN A 481 11.64 -4.76 15.91
C GLN A 481 12.56 -5.89 16.45
N LEU A 482 13.61 -5.54 17.19
CA LEU A 482 14.47 -6.53 17.84
C LEU A 482 13.72 -7.32 18.92
N TRP A 483 12.94 -6.63 19.74
CA TRP A 483 12.17 -7.23 20.82
C TRP A 483 11.10 -8.20 20.28
N MET A 484 10.50 -7.87 19.14
CA MET A 484 9.52 -8.73 18.46
C MET A 484 10.04 -10.14 18.20
N LEU A 485 11.28 -10.27 17.72
CA LEU A 485 11.89 -11.58 17.41
C LEU A 485 12.17 -12.44 18.66
N LEU A 486 12.15 -11.83 19.85
CA LEU A 486 12.37 -12.53 21.11
C LEU A 486 11.09 -13.06 21.75
N PHE A 487 9.91 -12.72 21.21
CA PHE A 487 8.69 -13.35 21.67
C PHE A 487 8.59 -14.79 21.17
N GLU A 488 8.02 -15.65 22.00
CA GLU A 488 7.76 -17.05 21.70
C GLU A 488 7.05 -17.28 20.36
N GLN A 489 6.19 -16.34 19.91
CA GLN A 489 5.50 -16.44 18.61
C GLN A 489 6.44 -16.38 17.39
N PHE A 490 7.66 -15.86 17.54
CA PHE A 490 8.62 -15.63 16.45
C PHE A 490 9.88 -16.50 16.55
N GLN A 491 10.00 -17.31 17.59
CA GLN A 491 11.13 -18.21 17.76
C GLN A 491 10.86 -19.55 17.07
N HIS A 492 11.89 -20.06 16.37
CA HIS A 492 11.82 -21.42 15.85
C HIS A 492 11.70 -22.40 17.03
N PRO A 493 10.79 -23.40 16.97
CA PRO A 493 10.58 -24.37 18.03
C PRO A 493 11.79 -25.27 18.27
#